data_AF-A0A7S4PP14-F1
#
_entry.id   AF-A0A7S4PP14-F1
#
_cell.length_a   1.000
_cell.length_b   1.000
_cell.length_c   1.000
_cell.angle_alpha   90.00
_cell.angle_beta   90.00
_cell.angle_gamma   90.00
#
_symmetry.space_group_name_H-M   'P 1'
#
loop_
_entity.id
_entity.type
_entity.pdbx_description
1 polymer ?
#
loop_
_entity_poly.entity_id
_entity_poly.type
_entity_poly.pdbx_seq_one_letter_code
_entity_poly.pdbx_strand_id
1 'polypeptide(L)'
;KEIRVSSPGIHGTLDLALFPSSVTKIEFFSNKFTGELALEDLPPDADEVCVSTSDLHGSINLTQLPKPLKQLFLNGNKFSGSACLTRLPPNLQILSLASNAFTGSVDLTQLPETMTRLFLNKNEFSGFADFGKLSGFTYLNVSETSLSGEIRNFRGQYLGIKKSGVRHIRDAPKTE
;
A
#
# COMPACT_ATOMS: atom_id res chain seq x y z
N LYS A 1 -3.98 -21.46 -7.14
CA LYS A 1 -3.11 -22.13 -6.14
C LYS A 1 -2.84 -21.10 -5.07
N GLU A 2 -3.33 -21.36 -3.86
CA GLU A 2 -3.38 -20.38 -2.77
C GLU A 2 -2.60 -20.93 -1.58
N ILE A 3 -1.87 -20.05 -0.91
CA ILE A 3 -1.23 -20.32 0.38
C ILE A 3 -1.86 -19.35 1.38
N ARG A 4 -2.49 -19.90 2.44
CA ARG A 4 -3.10 -19.12 3.50
C ARG A 4 -2.67 -19.63 4.86
N VAL A 5 -2.18 -18.73 5.69
CA VAL A 5 -1.71 -19.01 7.04
C VAL A 5 -2.12 -17.87 7.98
N SER A 6 -2.84 -18.22 9.02
CA SER A 6 -3.19 -17.29 10.09
C SER A 6 -3.19 -18.03 11.42
N SER A 7 -2.23 -17.72 12.27
CA SER A 7 -2.19 -18.17 13.65
C SER A 7 -1.24 -17.28 14.46
N PRO A 8 -1.67 -16.78 15.63
CA PRO A 8 -0.83 -15.94 16.48
C PRO A 8 0.38 -16.69 17.08
N GLY A 9 0.42 -18.02 16.93
CA GLY A 9 1.56 -18.86 17.35
C GLY A 9 2.63 -19.01 16.27
N ILE A 10 2.35 -18.70 15.00
CA ILE A 10 3.32 -18.84 13.91
C ILE A 10 4.28 -17.65 13.93
N HIS A 11 5.58 -17.96 13.97
CA HIS A 11 6.67 -17.00 14.09
C HIS A 11 7.85 -17.39 13.19
N GLY A 12 8.89 -16.57 13.17
CA GLY A 12 10.09 -16.78 12.34
C GLY A 12 10.12 -15.83 11.16
N THR A 13 10.93 -16.13 10.14
CA THR A 13 11.03 -15.33 8.93
C THR A 13 10.11 -15.86 7.83
N LEU A 14 9.75 -15.00 6.88
CA LEU A 14 8.96 -15.37 5.71
C LEU A 14 9.85 -15.31 4.46
N ASP A 15 10.23 -16.49 3.97
CA ASP A 15 11.00 -16.63 2.73
C ASP A 15 10.05 -16.96 1.57
N LEU A 16 9.80 -15.96 0.73
CA LEU A 16 8.88 -16.07 -0.40
C LEU A 16 9.47 -16.91 -1.55
N ALA A 17 10.79 -17.05 -1.63
CA ALA A 17 11.46 -17.84 -2.67
C ALA A 17 11.16 -19.34 -2.56
N LEU A 18 10.70 -19.79 -1.39
CA LEU A 18 10.29 -21.18 -1.16
C LEU A 18 8.91 -21.52 -1.75
N PHE A 19 8.14 -20.52 -2.21
CA PHE A 19 6.81 -20.78 -2.74
C PHE A 19 6.86 -21.25 -4.20
N PRO A 20 6.01 -22.23 -4.58
CA PRO A 20 5.92 -22.65 -5.97
C PRO A 20 5.54 -21.47 -6.89
N SER A 21 6.20 -21.35 -8.04
CA SER A 21 5.98 -20.26 -9.02
C SER A 21 4.52 -20.08 -9.44
N SER A 22 3.77 -21.18 -9.44
CA SER A 22 2.35 -21.22 -9.81
C SER A 22 1.37 -20.73 -8.74
N VAL A 23 1.86 -20.32 -7.56
CA VAL A 23 1.03 -19.72 -6.51
C VAL A 23 0.57 -18.35 -6.97
N THR A 24 -0.75 -18.12 -6.90
CA THR A 24 -1.38 -16.88 -7.35
C THR A 24 -1.83 -16.02 -6.17
N LYS A 25 -2.14 -16.66 -5.03
CA LYS A 25 -2.64 -15.99 -3.83
C LYS A 25 -1.81 -16.35 -2.61
N ILE A 26 -1.38 -15.33 -1.88
CA ILE A 26 -0.55 -15.45 -0.68
C ILE A 26 -1.24 -14.66 0.43
N GLU A 27 -1.67 -15.34 1.50
CA GLU A 27 -2.35 -14.72 2.63
C GLU A 27 -1.71 -15.12 3.95
N PHE A 28 -0.94 -14.21 4.52
CA PHE A 28 -0.38 -14.28 5.87
C PHE A 28 -0.96 -13.14 6.70
N PHE A 29 -1.85 -13.45 7.65
CA PHE A 29 -2.42 -12.42 8.51
C PHE A 29 -2.49 -12.86 9.97
N SER A 30 -2.26 -11.91 10.88
CA SER A 30 -2.32 -12.14 12.33
C SER A 30 -1.34 -13.24 12.79
N ASN A 31 -0.10 -13.13 12.33
CA ASN A 31 1.03 -14.00 12.71
C ASN A 31 2.07 -13.18 13.50
N LYS A 32 3.16 -13.82 13.92
CA LYS A 32 4.33 -13.21 14.56
C LYS A 32 5.59 -13.36 13.69
N PHE A 33 5.44 -13.28 12.37
CA PHE A 33 6.60 -13.25 11.48
C PHE A 33 7.43 -12.00 11.77
N THR A 34 8.75 -12.15 11.77
CA THR A 34 9.75 -11.11 12.00
C THR A 34 10.77 -11.11 10.86
N GLY A 35 11.68 -10.14 10.87
CA GLY A 35 12.69 -10.00 9.83
C GLY A 35 12.18 -9.19 8.64
N GLU A 36 12.98 -9.18 7.59
CA GLU A 36 12.69 -8.47 6.35
C GLU A 36 11.85 -9.34 5.39
N LEU A 37 11.21 -8.68 4.43
CA LEU A 37 10.38 -9.33 3.41
C LEU A 37 10.86 -8.92 2.02
N ALA A 38 11.47 -9.85 1.30
CA ALA A 38 11.94 -9.66 -0.07
C ALA A 38 10.78 -9.83 -1.06
N LEU A 39 10.15 -8.73 -1.48
CA LEU A 39 9.02 -8.78 -2.42
C LEU A 39 9.45 -9.14 -3.86
N GLU A 40 10.73 -8.99 -4.18
CA GLU A 40 11.34 -9.44 -5.42
C GLU A 40 11.26 -10.96 -5.61
N ASP A 41 11.13 -11.72 -4.52
CA ASP A 41 11.00 -13.18 -4.53
C ASP A 41 9.54 -13.65 -4.64
N LEU A 42 8.59 -12.72 -4.85
CA LEU A 42 7.20 -13.11 -5.08
C LEU A 42 7.07 -14.03 -6.31
N PRO A 43 6.22 -15.07 -6.24
CA PRO A 43 5.91 -15.89 -7.38
C PRO A 43 5.45 -15.05 -8.59
N PRO A 44 5.90 -15.35 -9.82
CA PRO A 44 5.64 -14.52 -10.99
C PRO A 44 4.14 -14.44 -11.36
N ASP A 45 3.36 -15.46 -10.97
CA ASP A 45 1.92 -15.53 -11.22
C ASP A 45 1.08 -14.97 -10.07
N ALA A 46 1.71 -14.40 -9.03
CA ALA A 46 1.02 -13.81 -7.88
C ALA A 46 0.14 -12.63 -8.34
N ASP A 47 -1.16 -12.73 -8.07
CA ASP A 47 -2.14 -11.68 -8.34
C ASP A 47 -2.73 -11.05 -7.07
N GLU A 48 -2.63 -11.72 -5.92
CA GLU A 48 -3.06 -11.23 -4.63
C GLU A 48 -2.08 -11.61 -3.51
N VAL A 49 -1.54 -10.60 -2.83
CA VAL A 49 -0.60 -10.77 -1.71
C VAL A 49 -1.10 -9.97 -0.51
N CYS A 50 -1.37 -10.68 0.57
CA CYS A 50 -1.71 -10.11 1.86
C CYS A 50 -0.74 -10.63 2.91
N VAL A 51 0.12 -9.74 3.43
CA VAL A 51 1.03 -10.01 4.54
C VAL A 51 0.81 -8.93 5.59
N SER A 52 -0.12 -9.15 6.51
CA SER A 52 -0.61 -8.12 7.43
C SER A 52 -0.61 -8.54 8.90
N THR A 53 -0.54 -7.57 9.80
CA THR A 53 -0.60 -7.80 11.25
C THR A 53 0.46 -8.82 11.70
N SER A 54 1.73 -8.47 11.51
CA SER A 54 2.92 -9.23 11.94
C SER A 54 4.02 -8.27 12.42
N ASP A 55 5.20 -8.79 12.75
CA ASP A 55 6.35 -8.03 13.27
C ASP A 55 7.45 -7.85 12.20
N LEU A 56 7.09 -7.97 10.91
CA LEU A 56 8.01 -7.78 9.78
C LEU A 56 8.50 -6.33 9.75
N HIS A 57 9.77 -6.12 9.42
CA HIS A 57 10.41 -4.80 9.45
C HIS A 57 11.39 -4.63 8.29
N GLY A 58 12.11 -3.51 8.28
CA GLY A 58 13.03 -3.15 7.20
C GLY A 58 12.32 -2.42 6.06
N SER A 59 13.09 -2.10 5.03
CA SER A 59 12.59 -1.42 3.83
C SER A 59 11.96 -2.39 2.84
N ILE A 60 11.05 -1.88 2.01
CA ILE A 60 10.35 -2.69 0.99
C ILE A 60 10.63 -2.13 -0.41
N ASN A 61 11.04 -3.01 -1.33
CA ASN A 61 11.18 -2.69 -2.74
C ASN A 61 9.87 -2.95 -3.51
N LEU A 62 9.06 -1.91 -3.70
CA LEU A 62 7.81 -1.98 -4.47
C LEU A 62 8.03 -1.95 -6.00
N THR A 63 9.28 -1.86 -6.46
CA THR A 63 9.56 -1.54 -7.87
C THR A 63 9.80 -2.75 -8.77
N GLN A 64 9.76 -3.94 -8.20
CA GLN A 64 9.95 -5.22 -8.90
C GLN A 64 8.80 -6.20 -8.64
N LEU A 65 7.61 -5.67 -8.35
CA LEU A 65 6.42 -6.49 -8.11
C LEU A 65 5.97 -7.23 -9.40
N PRO A 66 5.40 -8.45 -9.28
CA PRO A 66 4.89 -9.19 -10.42
C PRO A 66 3.86 -8.41 -11.24
N LYS A 67 3.96 -8.48 -12.57
CA LYS A 67 3.02 -7.81 -13.50
C LYS A 67 1.55 -8.19 -13.29
N PRO A 68 1.19 -9.44 -12.93
CA PRO A 68 -0.21 -9.82 -12.69
C PRO A 68 -0.80 -9.26 -11.40
N LEU A 69 0.01 -8.71 -10.49
CA LEU A 69 -0.40 -8.29 -9.16
C LEU A 69 -1.52 -7.24 -9.21
N LYS A 70 -2.65 -7.57 -8.56
CA LYS A 70 -3.84 -6.71 -8.46
C LYS A 70 -4.00 -6.14 -7.05
N GLN A 71 -3.60 -6.87 -6.02
CA GLN A 71 -3.80 -6.47 -4.64
C GLN A 71 -2.55 -6.75 -3.79
N LEU A 72 -2.11 -5.72 -3.07
CA LEU A 72 -1.01 -5.81 -2.13
C LEU A 72 -1.41 -5.18 -0.78
N PHE A 73 -1.44 -6.00 0.27
CA PHE A 73 -1.69 -5.57 1.64
C PHE A 73 -0.48 -5.89 2.52
N LEU A 74 0.18 -4.84 3.02
CA LEU A 74 1.33 -4.92 3.93
C LEU A 74 1.06 -4.23 5.28
N ASN A 75 -0.22 -3.97 5.58
CA ASN A 75 -0.61 -3.17 6.73
C ASN A 75 -0.39 -3.85 8.08
N GLY A 76 -0.10 -3.06 9.10
CA GLY A 76 0.08 -3.56 10.47
C GLY A 76 1.37 -4.36 10.63
N ASN A 77 2.47 -3.87 10.05
CA ASN A 77 3.81 -4.38 10.28
C ASN A 77 4.69 -3.24 10.85
N LYS A 78 6.00 -3.41 10.81
CA LYS A 78 7.02 -2.44 11.24
C LYS A 78 7.93 -2.04 10.07
N PHE A 79 7.43 -2.10 8.83
CA PHE A 79 8.19 -1.68 7.66
C PHE A 79 8.55 -0.20 7.74
N SER A 80 9.74 0.16 7.28
CA SER A 80 10.29 1.51 7.39
C SER A 80 11.01 1.95 6.11
N GLY A 81 11.59 3.15 6.13
CA GLY A 81 12.21 3.75 4.94
C GLY A 81 11.18 4.33 3.96
N SER A 82 11.65 4.71 2.77
CA SER A 82 10.80 5.31 1.74
C SER A 82 10.06 4.25 0.91
N ALA A 83 8.89 4.61 0.38
CA ALA A 83 8.11 3.76 -0.51
C ALA A 83 8.08 4.36 -1.92
N CYS A 84 8.70 3.68 -2.89
CA CYS A 84 8.70 4.12 -4.29
C CYS A 84 7.41 3.65 -4.99
N LEU A 85 6.49 4.57 -5.24
CA LEU A 85 5.19 4.29 -5.86
C LEU A 85 5.15 4.51 -7.39
N THR A 86 6.29 4.87 -8.00
CA THR A 86 6.34 5.25 -9.42
C THR A 86 6.55 4.11 -10.40
N ARG A 87 6.76 2.88 -9.90
CA ARG A 87 7.01 1.68 -10.69
C ARG A 87 6.09 0.52 -10.29
N LEU A 88 4.87 0.83 -9.87
CA LEU A 88 3.88 -0.19 -9.50
C LEU A 88 3.37 -0.94 -10.74
N PRO A 89 2.96 -2.22 -10.62
CA PRO A 89 2.43 -2.99 -11.74
C PRO A 89 1.19 -2.34 -12.36
N PRO A 90 1.03 -2.41 -13.69
CA PRO A 90 -0.06 -1.73 -14.41
C PRO A 90 -1.46 -2.28 -14.07
N ASN A 91 -1.54 -3.48 -13.48
CA ASN A 91 -2.80 -4.12 -13.08
C ASN A 91 -3.14 -3.89 -11.61
N LEU A 92 -2.31 -3.18 -10.85
CA LEU A 92 -2.50 -3.01 -9.41
C LEU A 92 -3.74 -2.14 -9.15
N GLN A 93 -4.66 -2.67 -8.35
CA GLN A 93 -5.94 -2.04 -8.04
C GLN A 93 -5.98 -1.51 -6.60
N ILE A 94 -5.36 -2.25 -5.67
CA ILE A 94 -5.39 -1.96 -4.24
C ILE A 94 -3.99 -2.04 -3.67
N LEU A 95 -3.57 -0.98 -2.98
CA LEU A 95 -2.33 -0.95 -2.20
C LEU A 95 -2.61 -0.47 -0.77
N SER A 96 -2.22 -1.28 0.20
CA SER A 96 -2.29 -0.93 1.63
C SER A 96 -0.93 -1.03 2.29
N LEU A 97 -0.37 0.12 2.65
CA LEU A 97 0.86 0.25 3.45
C LEU A 97 0.55 0.75 4.87
N ALA A 98 -0.73 0.80 5.25
CA ALA A 98 -1.18 1.46 6.45
C ALA A 98 -0.62 0.85 7.74
N SER A 99 -0.46 1.65 8.80
CA SER A 99 0.03 1.18 10.10
C SER A 99 1.41 0.50 9.99
N ASN A 100 2.39 1.26 9.52
CA ASN A 100 3.80 0.91 9.45
C ASN A 100 4.62 2.13 9.93
N ALA A 101 5.94 2.12 9.69
CA ALA A 101 6.86 3.22 9.99
C ALA A 101 7.52 3.77 8.71
N PHE A 102 6.82 3.74 7.56
CA PHE A 102 7.34 4.31 6.31
C PHE A 102 7.50 5.83 6.43
N THR A 103 8.58 6.37 5.88
CA THR A 103 8.98 7.79 5.94
C THR A 103 9.16 8.38 4.54
N GLY A 104 9.50 9.68 4.48
CA GLY A 104 9.79 10.38 3.23
C GLY A 104 8.55 10.81 2.45
N SER A 105 8.78 11.37 1.27
CA SER A 105 7.72 11.81 0.36
C SER A 105 7.19 10.66 -0.49
N VAL A 106 5.99 10.87 -1.05
CA VAL A 106 5.35 9.94 -1.98
C VAL A 106 5.02 10.65 -3.28
N ASP A 107 5.40 10.04 -4.40
CA ASP A 107 5.01 10.49 -5.73
C ASP A 107 3.78 9.68 -6.18
N LEU A 108 2.63 10.36 -6.26
CA LEU A 108 1.36 9.77 -6.68
C LEU A 108 1.04 10.04 -8.16
N THR A 109 1.94 10.69 -8.90
CA THR A 109 1.70 11.11 -10.29
C THR A 109 1.80 9.97 -11.31
N GLN A 110 2.43 8.85 -10.91
CA GLN A 110 2.69 7.67 -11.74
C GLN A 110 1.93 6.42 -11.25
N LEU A 111 0.85 6.60 -10.49
CA LEU A 111 0.03 5.46 -10.05
C LEU A 111 -0.63 4.78 -11.26
N PRO A 112 -0.79 3.45 -11.24
CA PRO A 112 -1.48 2.72 -12.31
C PRO A 112 -2.92 3.21 -12.50
N GLU A 113 -3.36 3.30 -13.75
CA GLU A 113 -4.74 3.73 -14.08
C GLU A 113 -5.81 2.78 -13.51
N THR A 114 -5.46 1.51 -13.27
CA THR A 114 -6.33 0.52 -12.64
C THR A 114 -6.50 0.72 -11.14
N MET A 115 -5.66 1.55 -10.51
CA MET A 115 -5.67 1.72 -9.05
C MET A 115 -6.92 2.47 -8.61
N THR A 116 -7.63 1.90 -7.64
CA THR A 116 -8.87 2.46 -7.10
C THR A 116 -8.82 2.72 -5.60
N ARG A 117 -7.91 2.04 -4.86
CA ARG A 117 -7.83 2.14 -3.41
C ARG A 117 -6.39 2.22 -2.92
N LEU A 118 -6.09 3.25 -2.13
CA LEU A 118 -4.77 3.45 -1.53
C LEU A 118 -4.88 3.82 -0.05
N PHE A 119 -4.12 3.09 0.77
CA PHE A 119 -4.06 3.28 2.22
C PHE A 119 -2.61 3.52 2.65
N LEU A 120 -2.28 4.77 2.96
CA LEU A 120 -0.98 5.20 3.47
C LEU A 120 -1.05 5.62 4.96
N ASN A 121 -2.24 5.59 5.54
CA ASN A 121 -2.50 6.11 6.88
C ASN A 121 -1.67 5.43 7.97
N LYS A 122 -1.46 6.14 9.09
CA LYS A 122 -0.65 5.66 10.22
C LYS A 122 0.77 5.27 9.78
N ASN A 123 1.46 6.24 9.19
CA ASN A 123 2.86 6.17 8.78
C ASN A 123 3.51 7.54 9.04
N GLU A 124 4.80 7.63 8.80
CA GLU A 124 5.59 8.86 8.94
C GLU A 124 5.88 9.54 7.60
N PHE A 125 5.10 9.21 6.56
CA PHE A 125 5.14 9.90 5.27
C PHE A 125 4.98 11.42 5.45
N SER A 126 5.75 12.20 4.69
CA SER A 126 5.85 13.65 4.86
C SER A 126 6.13 14.36 3.54
N GLY A 127 6.00 15.68 3.54
CA GLY A 127 6.21 16.49 2.34
C GLY A 127 4.97 16.60 1.45
N PHE A 128 5.15 17.28 0.32
CA PHE A 128 4.07 17.55 -0.62
C PHE A 128 3.78 16.33 -1.50
N ALA A 129 2.50 16.00 -1.68
CA ALA A 129 2.02 15.03 -2.64
C ALA A 129 1.02 15.68 -3.61
N ASP A 130 1.17 15.39 -4.90
CA ASP A 130 0.22 15.77 -5.93
C ASP A 130 -0.89 14.72 -6.05
N PHE A 131 -2.12 15.12 -5.74
CA PHE A 131 -3.30 14.24 -5.77
C PHE A 131 -4.07 14.31 -7.10
N GLY A 132 -3.55 14.99 -8.13
CA GLY A 132 -4.24 15.23 -9.41
C GLY A 132 -4.58 13.97 -10.21
N LYS A 133 -3.88 12.84 -9.96
CA LYS A 133 -4.11 11.56 -10.65
C LYS A 133 -5.13 10.64 -9.98
N LEU A 134 -5.82 11.11 -8.95
CA LEU A 134 -6.74 10.26 -8.16
C LEU A 134 -8.19 10.27 -8.65
N SER A 135 -8.46 10.65 -9.90
CA SER A 135 -9.83 10.74 -10.44
C SER A 135 -10.57 9.40 -10.53
N GLY A 136 -9.85 8.28 -10.65
CA GLY A 136 -10.40 6.91 -10.67
C GLY A 136 -10.58 6.26 -9.30
N PHE A 137 -10.22 6.95 -8.21
CA PHE A 137 -10.16 6.34 -6.88
C PHE A 137 -11.53 6.30 -6.21
N THR A 138 -11.85 5.14 -5.66
CA THR A 138 -13.02 4.94 -4.79
C THR A 138 -12.66 5.15 -3.33
N TYR A 139 -11.39 4.97 -2.94
CA TYR A 139 -10.95 5.14 -1.56
C TYR A 139 -9.51 5.65 -1.45
N LEU A 140 -9.30 6.71 -0.66
CA LEU A 140 -7.98 7.22 -0.30
C LEU A 140 -7.92 7.47 1.21
N ASN A 141 -6.92 6.88 1.86
CA ASN A 141 -6.66 7.16 3.27
C ASN A 141 -5.20 7.53 3.51
N VAL A 142 -5.01 8.79 3.90
CA VAL A 142 -3.71 9.38 4.26
C VAL A 142 -3.75 9.97 5.67
N SER A 143 -4.77 9.62 6.47
CA SER A 143 -4.88 10.10 7.84
C SER A 143 -3.68 9.67 8.69
N GLU A 144 -3.31 10.43 9.71
CA GLU A 144 -2.18 10.04 10.58
C GLU A 144 -0.86 9.88 9.79
N THR A 145 -0.66 10.74 8.78
CA THR A 145 0.62 11.01 8.11
C THR A 145 0.95 12.50 8.26
N SER A 146 2.14 12.92 7.84
CA SER A 146 2.56 14.33 7.75
C SER A 146 2.57 14.84 6.30
N LEU A 147 1.86 14.17 5.38
CA LEU A 147 1.72 14.61 3.99
C LEU A 147 0.95 15.92 3.90
N SER A 148 1.32 16.76 2.94
CA SER A 148 0.62 17.98 2.56
C SER A 148 0.24 17.95 1.09
N GLY A 149 -0.71 18.80 0.70
CA GLY A 149 -1.17 18.94 -0.67
C GLY A 149 -2.66 19.22 -0.76
N GLU A 150 -3.16 19.31 -1.98
CA GLU A 150 -4.56 19.61 -2.26
C GLU A 150 -5.21 18.49 -3.05
N ILE A 151 -6.32 18.01 -2.53
CA ILE A 151 -7.20 17.10 -3.25
C ILE A 151 -8.34 17.94 -3.84
N ARG A 152 -8.46 17.93 -5.16
CA ARG A 152 -9.53 18.61 -5.90
C ARG A 152 -10.41 17.57 -6.59
N ASN A 153 -11.73 17.78 -6.57
CA ASN A 153 -12.69 16.97 -7.33
C ASN A 153 -12.63 15.45 -7.07
N PHE A 154 -12.24 15.05 -5.86
CA PHE A 154 -12.22 13.65 -5.47
C PHE A 154 -13.63 13.17 -5.13
N ARG A 155 -14.10 12.19 -5.91
CA ARG A 155 -15.46 11.63 -5.81
C ARG A 155 -15.55 10.37 -4.95
N GLY A 156 -14.42 9.78 -4.58
CA GLY A 156 -14.34 8.62 -3.70
C GLY A 156 -14.47 8.97 -2.21
N GLN A 157 -14.37 7.95 -1.36
CA GLN A 157 -14.28 8.12 0.08
C GLN A 157 -12.86 8.54 0.50
N TYR A 158 -12.77 9.64 1.23
CA TYR A 158 -11.50 10.22 1.67
C TYR A 158 -11.44 10.33 3.20
N LEU A 159 -10.34 9.86 3.80
CA LEU A 159 -10.03 10.02 5.22
C LEU A 159 -8.66 10.70 5.43
N GLY A 160 -8.66 11.91 5.99
CA GLY A 160 -7.44 12.68 6.32
C GLY A 160 -7.42 13.34 7.71
N ILE A 161 -8.43 13.11 8.55
CA ILE A 161 -8.91 14.12 9.51
C ILE A 161 -8.13 14.18 10.86
N LYS A 162 -6.90 13.65 10.99
CA LYS A 162 -6.22 13.62 12.32
C LYS A 162 -4.76 14.05 12.39
N LYS A 163 -4.02 14.14 11.26
CA LYS A 163 -2.61 14.61 11.27
C LYS A 163 -2.07 15.08 9.92
N SER A 164 -2.71 14.72 8.80
CA SER A 164 -2.23 15.13 7.48
C SER A 164 -2.53 16.61 7.23
N GLY A 165 -1.58 17.34 6.66
CA GLY A 165 -1.76 18.71 6.13
C GLY A 165 -2.49 18.75 4.78
N VAL A 166 -3.11 17.65 4.36
CA VAL A 166 -3.84 17.54 3.09
C VAL A 166 -5.20 18.21 3.22
N ARG A 167 -5.47 19.17 2.33
CA ARG A 167 -6.76 19.89 2.27
C ARG A 167 -7.64 19.28 1.19
N HIS A 168 -8.89 18.99 1.52
CA HIS A 168 -9.89 18.58 0.55
C HIS A 168 -10.71 19.79 0.10
N ILE A 169 -10.58 20.16 -1.16
CA ILE A 169 -11.32 21.27 -1.78
C ILE A 169 -12.44 20.66 -2.63
N ARG A 170 -13.69 20.87 -2.20
CA ARG A 170 -14.88 20.60 -3.02
C ARG A 170 -15.20 21.86 -3.81
N ASP A 171 -15.37 21.75 -5.12
CA ASP A 171 -15.84 22.87 -5.93
C ASP A 171 -17.22 23.33 -5.41
N ALA A 172 -17.45 24.65 -5.41
CA ALA A 172 -18.75 25.21 -5.10
C ALA A 172 -19.78 24.65 -6.12
N PRO A 173 -21.02 24.33 -5.71
CA PRO A 173 -22.07 24.04 -6.68
C PRO A 173 -22.15 25.22 -7.64
N LYS A 174 -22.12 24.94 -8.95
CA LYS A 174 -22.37 25.95 -9.97
C LYS A 174 -23.72 26.58 -9.62
N THR A 175 -23.70 27.84 -9.20
CA THR A 175 -24.92 28.66 -9.11
C THR A 175 -25.40 28.86 -10.53
N GLU A 176 -26.54 28.23 -10.88
CA GLU A 176 -27.35 28.61 -12.04
C GLU A 176 -27.95 30.00 -11.86
#